data_AF-A0A9E2MEU8-F1
#
_entry.id   AF-A0A9E2MEU8-F1
#
_cell.length_a   1.000
_cell.length_b   1.000
_cell.length_c   1.000
_cell.angle_alpha   90.00
_cell.angle_beta   90.00
_cell.angle_gamma   90.00
#
_symmetry.space_group_name_H-M   'P 1'
#
loop_
_entity.id
_entity.type
_entity.pdbx_description
1 polymer ?
#
loop_
_entity_poly.entity_id
_entity_poly.type
_entity_poly.pdbx_seq_one_letter_code
_entity_poly.pdbx_strand_id
1 'polypeptide(L)'
;LEESGLPPEYLELELTEAVAMHDPKNAYAMMDDLHERGVRMSIDDFGTGYSSLGYLKKFKVYKLKIDQSFVRDIYTDPEDRAIVNAIISMAHSLGLQTIAEGVETLEQLNYLNEQGCDEVQGYYYSRPLPIEAFEIFVQEYIPAL
;
A
#
# COMPACT_ATOMS: atom_id res chain seq x y z
N LEU A 1 -19.48 3.11 10.17
CA LEU A 1 -20.18 2.74 8.92
C LEU A 1 -21.67 3.05 9.03
N GLU A 2 -22.39 2.50 10.01
CA GLU A 2 -23.83 2.80 10.19
C GLU A 2 -24.12 4.29 10.45
N GLU A 3 -23.39 4.93 11.37
CA GLU A 3 -23.60 6.35 11.70
C GLU A 3 -23.28 7.29 10.52
N SER A 4 -22.22 6.98 9.77
CA SER A 4 -21.77 7.80 8.64
C SER A 4 -22.50 7.48 7.32
N GLY A 5 -23.19 6.35 7.24
CA GLY A 5 -23.75 5.83 5.98
C GLY A 5 -22.71 5.47 4.92
N LEU A 6 -21.42 5.36 5.29
CA LEU A 6 -20.33 5.06 4.36
C LEU A 6 -20.43 3.58 3.91
N PRO A 7 -20.54 3.29 2.60
CA PRO A 7 -20.46 1.93 2.11
C PRO A 7 -19.08 1.32 2.46
N PRO A 8 -19.01 0.10 3.02
CA PRO A 8 -17.77 -0.49 3.52
C PRO A 8 -16.64 -0.55 2.50
N GLU A 9 -16.97 -0.72 1.22
CA GLU A 9 -16.01 -0.84 0.11
C GLU A 9 -15.18 0.44 -0.14
N TYR A 10 -15.63 1.58 0.38
CA TYR A 10 -14.92 2.85 0.34
C TYR A 10 -14.02 3.09 1.56
N LEU A 11 -14.04 2.18 2.55
CA LEU A 11 -13.13 2.20 3.68
C LEU A 11 -12.03 1.17 3.48
N GLU A 12 -10.79 1.64 3.54
CA GLU A 12 -9.61 0.81 3.67
C GLU A 12 -9.01 0.98 5.07
N LEU A 13 -8.60 -0.13 5.68
CA LEU A 13 -7.83 -0.14 6.91
C LEU A 13 -6.46 -0.77 6.65
N GLU A 14 -5.43 -0.09 7.12
CA GLU A 14 -4.04 -0.49 6.93
C GLU A 14 -3.52 -1.13 8.22
N LEU A 15 -2.87 -2.29 8.11
CA LEU A 15 -2.22 -2.94 9.23
C LEU A 15 -0.72 -3.04 8.96
N THR A 16 0.10 -2.42 9.82
CA THR A 16 1.56 -2.50 9.65
C THR A 16 2.05 -3.93 9.71
N GLU A 17 3.08 -4.23 8.91
CA GLU A 17 3.71 -5.55 8.84
C GLU A 17 4.08 -6.07 10.24
N ALA A 18 4.70 -5.23 11.06
CA ALA A 18 5.14 -5.59 12.39
C ALA A 18 3.97 -6.05 13.28
N VAL A 19 2.84 -5.35 13.25
CA VAL A 19 1.64 -5.72 14.04
C VAL A 19 1.02 -7.01 13.50
N ALA A 20 0.92 -7.14 12.17
CA ALA A 20 0.39 -8.33 11.52
C ALA A 20 1.22 -9.59 11.86
N MET A 21 2.55 -9.45 11.95
CA MET A 21 3.47 -10.56 12.21
C MET A 21 3.69 -10.84 13.70
N HIS A 22 3.42 -9.89 14.59
CA HIS A 22 3.49 -10.14 16.03
C HIS A 22 2.45 -11.18 16.47
N ASP A 23 1.20 -11.08 16.01
CA ASP A 23 0.15 -12.06 16.28
C ASP A 23 -0.65 -12.38 15.01
N PRO A 24 -0.10 -13.22 14.12
CA PRO A 24 -0.68 -13.45 12.80
C PRO A 24 -1.98 -14.27 12.87
N LYS A 25 -2.26 -14.96 13.98
CA LYS A 25 -3.54 -15.66 14.15
C LYS A 25 -4.65 -14.68 14.45
N ASN A 26 -4.40 -13.73 15.36
CA ASN A 26 -5.37 -12.69 15.68
C ASN A 26 -5.55 -11.72 14.51
N ALA A 27 -4.46 -11.32 13.86
CA ALA A 27 -4.52 -10.48 12.66
C ALA A 27 -5.36 -11.13 11.56
N TYR A 28 -5.18 -12.44 11.30
CA TYR A 28 -6.02 -13.18 10.36
C TYR A 28 -7.51 -13.12 10.75
N ALA A 29 -7.85 -13.43 12.01
CA ALA A 29 -9.24 -13.47 12.46
C ALA A 29 -9.92 -12.09 12.34
N MET A 30 -9.21 -11.02 12.71
CA MET A 30 -9.69 -9.65 12.57
C MET A 30 -9.89 -9.26 11.08
N MET A 31 -8.92 -9.57 10.22
CA MET A 31 -9.02 -9.28 8.79
C MET A 31 -10.16 -10.05 8.13
N ASP A 32 -10.41 -11.29 8.53
CA ASP A 32 -11.51 -12.12 8.02
C ASP A 32 -12.87 -11.52 8.40
N ASP A 33 -13.07 -11.10 9.66
CA ASP A 33 -14.29 -10.41 10.11
C ASP A 33 -14.53 -9.09 9.36
N LEU A 34 -13.48 -8.27 9.19
CA LEU A 34 -13.59 -7.00 8.46
C LEU A 34 -13.87 -7.21 6.97
N HIS A 35 -13.25 -8.24 6.38
CA HIS A 35 -13.51 -8.62 4.99
C HIS A 35 -14.95 -9.10 4.78
N GLU A 36 -15.50 -9.91 5.69
CA GLU A 36 -16.91 -10.33 5.65
C GLU A 36 -17.89 -9.15 5.72
N ARG A 37 -17.45 -8.04 6.31
CA ARG A 37 -18.20 -6.77 6.39
C ARG A 37 -18.00 -5.87 5.18
N GLY A 38 -17.20 -6.28 4.20
CA GLY A 38 -16.93 -5.55 2.96
C GLY A 38 -15.84 -4.48 3.08
N VAL A 39 -15.14 -4.39 4.21
CA VAL A 39 -14.04 -3.44 4.42
C VAL A 39 -12.78 -3.94 3.71
N ARG A 40 -12.06 -3.04 3.05
CA ARG A 40 -10.79 -3.37 2.40
C ARG A 40 -9.64 -3.32 3.42
N MET A 41 -8.69 -4.23 3.26
CA MET A 41 -7.53 -4.33 4.13
C MET A 41 -6.23 -4.35 3.31
N SER A 42 -5.21 -3.63 3.77
CA SER A 42 -3.85 -3.68 3.20
C SER A 42 -2.80 -3.88 4.29
N ILE A 43 -1.60 -4.31 3.88
CA ILE A 43 -0.43 -4.40 4.76
C ILE A 43 0.46 -3.19 4.53
N ASP A 44 0.74 -2.46 5.61
CA ASP A 44 1.55 -1.25 5.63
C ASP A 44 3.01 -1.54 5.98
N ASP A 45 3.92 -0.61 5.64
CA ASP A 45 5.37 -0.71 5.87
C ASP A 45 6.01 -2.03 5.39
N PHE A 46 5.50 -2.63 4.30
CA PHE A 46 5.87 -3.99 3.92
C PHE A 46 7.32 -4.08 3.43
N GLY A 47 8.08 -5.02 4.01
CA GLY A 47 9.47 -5.30 3.69
C GLY A 47 10.45 -4.86 4.79
N THR A 48 9.98 -4.11 5.78
CA THR A 48 10.80 -3.62 6.91
C THR A 48 10.92 -4.65 8.03
N GLY A 49 10.03 -5.64 8.07
CA GLY A 49 9.95 -6.67 9.10
C GLY A 49 10.21 -8.09 8.61
N TYR A 50 9.84 -9.05 9.46
CA TYR A 50 9.91 -10.48 9.14
C TYR A 50 8.54 -11.00 8.73
N SER A 51 8.17 -10.81 7.46
CA SER A 51 6.97 -11.42 6.92
C SER A 51 7.11 -12.93 6.73
N SER A 52 6.19 -13.68 7.32
CA SER A 52 5.97 -15.07 6.91
C SER A 52 5.09 -15.09 5.67
N LEU A 53 5.68 -15.39 4.51
CA LEU A 53 4.93 -15.63 3.26
C LEU A 53 3.81 -16.66 3.44
N GLY A 54 3.99 -17.60 4.37
CA GLY A 54 2.99 -18.59 4.76
C GLY A 54 1.75 -18.01 5.43
N TYR A 55 1.87 -16.88 6.12
CA TYR A 55 0.75 -16.11 6.67
C TYR A 55 0.21 -15.08 5.69
N LEU A 56 1.09 -14.42 4.92
CA LEU A 56 0.68 -13.45 3.90
C LEU A 56 -0.35 -14.03 2.94
N LYS A 57 -0.12 -15.26 2.44
CA LYS A 57 -1.09 -15.96 1.57
C LYS A 57 -2.44 -16.30 2.21
N LYS A 58 -2.56 -16.18 3.54
CA LYS A 58 -3.81 -16.44 4.27
C LYS A 58 -4.56 -15.15 4.55
N PHE A 59 -3.86 -14.02 4.70
CA PHE A 59 -4.50 -12.75 5.00
C PHE A 59 -5.45 -12.32 3.89
N LYS A 60 -6.62 -11.82 4.28
CA LYS A 60 -7.66 -11.28 3.38
C LYS A 60 -7.35 -9.83 3.01
N VAL A 61 -6.13 -9.60 2.55
CA VAL A 61 -5.67 -8.29 2.06
C VAL A 61 -5.76 -8.24 0.55
N TYR A 62 -5.91 -7.04 0.01
CA TYR A 62 -5.96 -6.83 -1.43
C TYR A 62 -4.74 -6.06 -1.97
N LYS A 63 -3.96 -5.43 -1.07
CA LYS A 63 -2.87 -4.53 -1.42
C LYS A 63 -1.70 -4.63 -0.43
N LEU A 64 -0.48 -4.52 -0.94
CA LEU A 64 0.74 -4.33 -0.15
C LEU A 64 1.28 -2.92 -0.37
N LYS A 65 1.63 -2.23 0.71
CA LYS A 65 2.23 -0.90 0.69
C LYS A 65 3.74 -1.05 0.86
N ILE A 66 4.49 -0.67 -0.17
CA ILE A 66 5.96 -0.75 -0.20
C ILE A 66 6.49 0.44 0.58
N ASP A 67 7.22 0.15 1.66
CA ASP A 67 7.73 1.16 2.58
C ASP A 67 8.62 2.20 1.87
N GLN A 68 8.44 3.46 2.26
CA GLN A 68 9.16 4.60 1.67
C GLN A 68 10.68 4.50 1.80
N SER A 69 11.22 3.77 2.77
CA SER A 69 12.67 3.61 2.94
C SER A 69 13.30 2.94 1.72
N PHE A 70 12.61 2.00 1.08
CA PHE A 70 13.07 1.36 -0.15
C PHE A 70 12.84 2.24 -1.40
N VAL A 71 11.74 3.00 -1.42
CA VAL A 71 11.38 3.86 -2.56
C VAL A 71 12.32 5.06 -2.67
N ARG A 72 12.70 5.66 -1.54
CA ARG A 72 13.54 6.86 -1.49
C ARG A 72 14.87 6.64 -2.21
N ASP A 73 15.51 5.50 -1.98
CA ASP A 73 16.88 5.21 -2.39
C ASP A 73 16.96 4.27 -3.62
N ILE A 74 15.83 4.00 -4.29
CA ILE A 74 15.65 3.03 -5.40
C ILE A 74 16.63 3.18 -6.60
N TYR A 75 17.17 4.38 -6.79
CA TYR A 75 18.16 4.68 -7.84
C TYR A 75 19.60 4.45 -7.40
N THR A 76 19.89 4.69 -6.13
CA THR A 76 21.24 4.69 -5.57
C THR A 76 21.59 3.39 -4.88
N ASP A 77 20.60 2.67 -4.36
CA ASP A 77 20.78 1.42 -3.65
C ASP A 77 20.25 0.23 -4.49
N PRO A 78 21.14 -0.65 -4.99
CA PRO A 78 20.72 -1.83 -5.74
C PRO A 78 19.99 -2.87 -4.87
N GLU A 79 20.19 -2.88 -3.55
CA GLU A 79 19.49 -3.78 -2.63
C GLU A 79 18.04 -3.34 -2.46
N ASP A 80 17.79 -2.05 -2.21
CA ASP A 80 16.42 -1.50 -2.13
C ASP A 80 15.66 -1.73 -3.44
N ARG A 81 16.34 -1.55 -4.58
CA ARG A 81 15.77 -1.86 -5.90
C ARG A 81 15.36 -3.33 -6.01
N ALA A 82 16.22 -4.25 -5.56
CA ALA A 82 15.91 -5.67 -5.60
C ALA A 82 14.73 -6.02 -4.69
N ILE A 83 14.62 -5.37 -3.52
CA ILE A 83 13.51 -5.54 -2.58
C ILE A 83 12.20 -5.06 -3.21
N VAL A 84 12.16 -3.84 -3.77
CA VAL A 84 10.97 -3.30 -4.46
C VAL A 84 10.50 -4.24 -5.56
N ASN A 85 11.41 -4.69 -6.44
CA ASN A 85 11.07 -5.59 -7.54
C ASN A 85 10.54 -6.94 -7.04
N ALA A 86 11.11 -7.47 -5.96
CA ALA A 86 10.66 -8.71 -5.35
C ALA A 86 9.26 -8.57 -4.74
N ILE A 87 8.97 -7.45 -4.07
CA ILE A 87 7.64 -7.18 -3.49
C ILE A 87 6.58 -7.07 -4.59
N ILE A 88 6.85 -6.32 -5.67
CA ILE A 88 5.93 -6.19 -6.82
C ILE A 88 5.62 -7.55 -7.43
N SER A 89 6.67 -8.31 -7.78
CA SER A 89 6.51 -9.64 -8.39
C SER A 89 5.74 -10.62 -7.49
N MET A 90 6.03 -10.59 -6.18
CA MET A 90 5.34 -11.42 -5.20
C MET A 90 3.86 -11.03 -5.06
N ALA A 91 3.55 -9.73 -4.94
CA ALA A 91 2.19 -9.25 -4.83
C ALA A 91 1.34 -9.70 -6.02
N HIS A 92 1.84 -9.48 -7.24
CA HIS A 92 1.16 -9.92 -8.47
C HIS A 92 0.98 -11.42 -8.52
N SER A 93 1.98 -12.20 -8.10
CA SER A 93 1.88 -13.68 -8.02
C SER A 93 0.82 -14.16 -7.03
N LEU A 94 0.49 -13.36 -6.02
CA LEU A 94 -0.57 -13.62 -5.04
C LEU A 94 -1.92 -13.00 -5.44
N GLY A 95 -2.00 -12.30 -6.57
CA GLY A 95 -3.19 -11.56 -6.99
C GLY A 95 -3.46 -10.31 -6.16
N LEU A 96 -2.44 -9.73 -5.54
CA LEU A 96 -2.49 -8.51 -4.75
C LEU A 96 -2.03 -7.31 -5.59
N GLN A 97 -2.58 -6.13 -5.28
CA GLN A 97 -2.08 -4.85 -5.79
C GLN A 97 -0.88 -4.37 -4.96
N THR A 98 -0.14 -3.42 -5.52
CA THR A 98 0.95 -2.71 -4.86
C THR A 98 0.73 -1.21 -4.87
N ILE A 99 1.11 -0.56 -3.77
CA ILE A 99 1.29 0.89 -3.73
C ILE A 99 2.69 1.20 -3.21
N ALA A 100 3.45 2.02 -3.94
CA ALA A 100 4.74 2.51 -3.46
C ALA A 100 4.58 3.85 -2.75
N GLU A 101 5.12 3.94 -1.53
CA GLU A 101 5.03 5.13 -0.69
C GLU A 101 6.26 6.02 -0.79
N GLY A 102 6.09 7.31 -0.54
CA GLY A 102 7.20 8.26 -0.52
C GLY A 102 7.78 8.58 -1.90
N VAL A 103 6.98 8.50 -2.97
CA VAL A 103 7.39 8.92 -4.32
C VAL A 103 7.49 10.44 -4.39
N GLU A 104 8.70 10.96 -4.59
CA GLU A 104 9.00 12.40 -4.62
C GLU A 104 9.49 12.89 -5.99
N THR A 105 10.04 12.03 -6.84
CA THR A 105 10.62 12.42 -8.13
C THR A 105 10.00 11.69 -9.32
N LEU A 106 10.10 12.31 -10.52
CA LEU A 106 9.65 11.72 -11.78
C LEU A 106 10.40 10.42 -12.09
N GLU A 107 11.68 10.37 -11.74
CA GLU A 107 12.51 9.19 -11.91
C GLU A 107 11.96 8.02 -11.08
N GLN A 108 11.69 8.23 -9.78
CA GLN A 108 11.09 7.19 -8.92
C GLN A 108 9.75 6.70 -9.50
N LEU A 109 8.89 7.62 -9.92
CA LEU A 109 7.61 7.28 -10.56
C LEU A 109 7.80 6.42 -11.82
N ASN A 110 8.67 6.85 -12.74
CA ASN A 110 8.91 6.16 -13.99
C ASN A 110 9.47 4.76 -13.73
N TYR A 111 10.42 4.62 -12.80
CA TYR A 111 10.97 3.33 -12.43
C TYR A 111 9.88 2.39 -11.89
N LEU A 112 9.07 2.84 -10.93
CA LEU A 112 7.99 2.05 -10.34
C LEU A 112 6.96 1.60 -11.38
N ASN A 113 6.60 2.51 -12.30
CA ASN A 113 5.71 2.21 -13.41
C ASN A 113 6.32 1.17 -14.38
N GLU A 114 7.60 1.30 -14.73
CA GLU A 114 8.31 0.32 -15.56
C GLU A 114 8.38 -1.08 -14.93
N GLN A 115 8.45 -1.16 -13.60
CA GLN A 115 8.42 -2.44 -12.87
C GLN A 115 7.00 -2.98 -12.67
N GLY A 116 5.96 -2.23 -13.03
CA GLY A 116 4.57 -2.62 -12.92
C GLY A 116 3.94 -2.37 -11.54
N CYS A 117 4.45 -1.44 -10.74
CA CYS A 117 3.77 -1.03 -9.52
C CYS A 117 2.39 -0.42 -9.86
N ASP A 118 1.33 -0.83 -9.14
CA ASP A 118 -0.05 -0.51 -9.53
C ASP A 118 -0.45 0.92 -9.14
N GLU A 119 0.01 1.37 -7.97
CA GLU A 119 -0.33 2.67 -7.40
C GLU A 119 0.92 3.32 -6.77
N VAL A 120 0.86 4.62 -6.58
CA VAL A 120 1.93 5.41 -5.96
C VAL A 120 1.35 6.48 -5.07
N GLN A 121 2.02 6.75 -3.95
CA GLN A 121 1.72 7.84 -3.04
C GLN A 121 3.01 8.60 -2.73
N GLY A 122 2.95 9.93 -2.74
CA GLY A 122 4.05 10.75 -2.27
C GLY A 122 3.99 12.20 -2.75
N TYR A 123 5.01 12.97 -2.36
CA TYR A 123 5.08 14.40 -2.59
C TYR A 123 5.23 14.79 -4.05
N TYR A 124 5.53 13.84 -4.93
CA TYR A 124 5.47 14.04 -6.37
C TYR A 124 4.09 14.55 -6.83
N TYR A 125 3.01 14.02 -6.25
CA TYR A 125 1.64 14.43 -6.55
C TYR A 125 1.16 15.55 -5.64
N SER A 126 1.24 15.32 -4.32
CA SER A 126 0.84 16.32 -3.32
C SER A 126 1.44 15.97 -1.96
N ARG A 127 1.68 16.99 -1.15
CA ARG A 127 1.85 16.82 0.29
C ARG A 127 0.49 16.51 0.94
N PRO A 128 0.45 15.94 2.16
CA PRO A 128 -0.76 15.87 2.96
C PRO A 128 -1.42 17.24 3.08
N LEU A 129 -2.72 17.31 2.83
CA LEU A 129 -3.49 18.55 2.78
C LEU A 129 -4.51 18.61 3.92
N PRO A 130 -4.77 19.80 4.50
CA PRO A 130 -5.98 20.05 5.26
C PRO A 130 -7.23 19.79 4.40
N ILE A 131 -8.37 19.52 5.04
CA ILE A 131 -9.61 19.10 4.36
C ILE A 131 -10.04 20.09 3.26
N GLU A 132 -9.96 21.40 3.50
CA GLU A 132 -10.40 22.41 2.53
C GLU A 132 -9.53 22.41 1.28
N ALA A 133 -8.22 22.21 1.45
CA ALA A 133 -7.28 22.12 0.33
C ALA A 133 -7.40 20.78 -0.40
N PHE A 134 -7.67 19.69 0.32
CA PHE A 134 -7.91 18.38 -0.25
C PHE A 134 -9.16 18.36 -1.15
N GLU A 135 -10.27 18.96 -0.70
CA GLU A 135 -11.50 19.04 -1.48
C GLU A 135 -11.29 19.75 -2.82
N ILE A 136 -10.54 20.85 -2.83
CA ILE A 136 -10.16 21.56 -4.06
C ILE A 136 -9.27 20.66 -4.93
N PHE A 137 -8.23 20.06 -4.33
CA PHE A 137 -7.28 19.22 -5.03
C PHE A 137 -7.99 18.09 -5.79
N VAL A 138 -8.87 17.31 -5.14
CA VAL A 138 -9.52 16.17 -5.80
C VAL A 138 -10.54 16.55 -6.88
N GLN A 139 -11.09 17.76 -6.82
CA GLN A 139 -12.00 18.27 -7.86
C GLN A 139 -11.25 18.79 -9.09
N GLU A 140 -10.08 19.39 -8.88
CA GLU A 140 -9.27 20.00 -9.94
C GLU A 140 -8.20 19.04 -10.50
N TYR A 141 -7.89 17.96 -9.79
CA TYR A 141 -6.85 17.02 -10.19
C TYR A 141 -7.25 16.30 -11.48
N ILE A 142 -6.50 16.59 -12.55
CA ILE A 142 -6.58 15.88 -13.82
C ILE A 142 -5.41 14.88 -13.84
N PRO A 143 -5.66 13.56 -13.72
CA PRO A 143 -4.59 12.59 -13.84
C PRO A 143 -3.92 12.72 -15.21
N ALA A 144 -2.58 12.67 -15.24
CA ALA A 144 -1.85 12.56 -16.49
C ALA A 144 -2.22 11.22 -17.16
N LEU A 145 -2.74 11.29 -18.39
CA LEU A 145 -3.05 10.15 -19.25
C LEU A 145 -1.78 9.47 -19.76
#